data_AF-A0A1V5LYE6-F1
#
_entry.id   AF-A0A1V5LYE6-F1
#
_cell.length_a   1.000
_cell.length_b   1.000
_cell.length_c   1.000
_cell.angle_alpha   90.00
_cell.angle_beta   90.00
_cell.angle_gamma   90.00
#
_symmetry.space_group_name_H-M   'P 1'
#
loop_
_entity.id
_entity.type
_entity.pdbx_description
1 polymer ?
#
loop_
_entity_poly.entity_id
_entity_poly.type
_entity_poly.pdbx_seq_one_letter_code
_entity_poly.pdbx_strand_id
1 'polypeptide(L)'
;MTMVGNAPSGLDWPKWLMFYAAASFAVYGTDAAINHLAFGPRSAIAENALAYTPLIFAPLAVVACLLAFAVPRWRPALAWVTGALAVVVGATGMGIHLLENIENAQEAERALTAFALSGPAALPFFAPAAFAATGIVVLLVGIDARLKRIREA
;
A
#
# COMPACT_ATOMS: atom_id res chain seq x y z
N MET A 1 47.54 -16.81 5.18
CA MET A 1 46.09 -17.04 5.09
C MET A 1 45.42 -15.93 5.90
N THR A 2 45.22 -14.78 5.26
CA THR A 2 44.65 -13.58 5.88
C THR A 2 43.15 -13.75 5.94
N MET A 3 42.60 -13.84 7.15
CA MET A 3 41.16 -13.70 7.37
C MET A 3 40.81 -12.24 7.06
N VAL A 4 40.34 -12.00 5.84
CA VAL A 4 39.70 -10.73 5.48
C VAL A 4 38.45 -10.65 6.34
N GLY A 5 38.54 -9.89 7.43
CA GLY A 5 37.42 -9.64 8.31
C GLY A 5 36.28 -9.04 7.51
N ASN A 6 35.14 -9.72 7.50
CA ASN A 6 33.89 -9.15 7.00
C ASN A 6 33.61 -7.90 7.82
N ALA A 7 33.88 -6.72 7.25
CA ALA A 7 33.44 -5.46 7.83
C ALA A 7 31.96 -5.60 8.17
N PRO A 8 31.50 -5.16 9.36
CA PRO A 8 30.11 -5.27 9.76
C PRO A 8 29.27 -4.67 8.63
N SER A 9 28.55 -5.57 7.96
CA SER A 9 27.81 -5.26 6.74
C SER A 9 26.87 -4.12 7.05
N GLY A 10 26.87 -3.09 6.21
CA GLY A 10 25.98 -1.94 6.33
C GLY A 10 24.53 -2.38 6.58
N LEU A 11 23.75 -1.47 7.18
CA LEU A 11 22.32 -1.63 7.45
C LEU A 11 21.63 -2.54 6.41
N ASP A 12 21.01 -3.66 6.85
CA ASP A 12 20.16 -4.54 6.01
C ASP A 12 18.92 -3.75 5.60
N TRP A 13 19.10 -2.79 4.70
CA TRP A 13 18.06 -1.85 4.26
C TRP A 13 16.83 -2.57 3.71
N PRO A 14 16.92 -3.72 2.99
CA PRO A 14 15.75 -4.46 2.57
C PRO A 14 14.91 -4.94 3.74
N LYS A 15 15.54 -5.43 4.81
CA LYS A 15 14.84 -5.83 6.04
C LYS A 15 14.05 -4.67 6.62
N TRP A 16 14.71 -3.53 6.84
CA TRP A 16 14.07 -2.38 7.47
C TRP A 16 12.98 -1.76 6.59
N LEU A 17 13.10 -1.80 5.26
CA LEU A 17 12.02 -1.43 4.36
C LEU A 17 10.80 -2.35 4.48
N MET A 18 10.98 -3.66 4.66
CA MET A 18 9.84 -4.56 4.89
C MET A 18 9.11 -4.21 6.20
N PHE A 19 9.85 -3.86 7.26
CA PHE A 19 9.23 -3.42 8.52
C PHE A 19 8.48 -2.09 8.35
N TYR A 20 9.09 -1.11 7.70
CA TYR A 20 8.45 0.17 7.38
C TYR A 20 7.17 -0.03 6.55
N ALA A 21 7.22 -0.90 5.54
CA ALA A 21 6.07 -1.23 4.71
C ALA A 21 4.95 -1.90 5.50
N ALA A 22 5.28 -2.80 6.44
CA ALA A 22 4.29 -3.40 7.32
C ALA A 22 3.58 -2.32 8.18
N ALA A 23 4.33 -1.40 8.79
CA ALA A 23 3.75 -0.30 9.55
C ALA A 23 2.86 0.60 8.67
N SER A 24 3.34 0.93 7.46
CA SER A 24 2.61 1.74 6.48
C SER A 24 1.29 1.10 6.07
N PHE A 25 1.31 -0.17 5.66
CA PHE A 25 0.10 -0.91 5.28
C PHE A 25 -0.89 -1.05 6.45
N ALA A 26 -0.41 -1.18 7.69
CA ALA A 26 -1.28 -1.20 8.86
C ALA A 26 -2.00 0.14 9.07
N VAL A 27 -1.28 1.26 8.93
CA VAL A 27 -1.86 2.60 9.04
C VAL A 27 -2.89 2.83 7.94
N TYR A 28 -2.54 2.59 6.67
CA TYR A 28 -3.46 2.82 5.55
C TYR A 28 -4.65 1.85 5.56
N GLY A 29 -4.42 0.60 5.98
CA GLY A 29 -5.50 -0.38 6.15
C GLY A 29 -6.47 0.02 7.26
N THR A 30 -5.97 0.59 8.35
CA THR A 30 -6.80 1.12 9.45
C THR A 30 -7.58 2.34 8.98
N ASP A 31 -6.96 3.26 8.26
CA ASP A 31 -7.65 4.42 7.67
C ASP A 31 -8.75 3.99 6.70
N ALA A 32 -8.46 3.06 5.79
CA ALA A 32 -9.46 2.47 4.91
C ALA A 32 -10.59 1.79 5.71
N ALA A 33 -10.25 1.05 6.77
CA ALA A 33 -11.25 0.41 7.61
C ALA A 33 -12.16 1.42 8.34
N ILE A 34 -11.60 2.51 8.86
CA ILE A 34 -12.36 3.57 9.51
C ILE A 34 -13.30 4.25 8.51
N ASN A 35 -12.77 4.63 7.34
CA ASN A 35 -13.53 5.33 6.31
C ASN A 35 -14.62 4.45 5.69
N HIS A 36 -14.37 3.15 5.49
CA HIS A 36 -15.37 2.25 4.92
C HIS A 36 -16.33 1.68 5.98
N LEU A 37 -15.86 1.23 7.15
CA LEU A 37 -16.71 0.52 8.11
C LEU A 37 -17.39 1.43 9.15
N ALA A 38 -16.70 2.48 9.60
CA ALA A 38 -17.19 3.33 10.69
C ALA A 38 -17.95 4.56 10.18
N PHE A 39 -17.46 5.19 9.11
CA PHE A 39 -18.04 6.42 8.57
C PHE A 39 -18.65 6.28 7.18
N GLY A 40 -18.47 5.14 6.53
CA GLY A 40 -18.99 4.88 5.19
C GLY A 40 -20.51 4.69 5.18
N PRO A 41 -21.23 5.16 4.15
CA PRO A 41 -22.61 4.76 3.92
C PRO A 41 -22.65 3.23 3.84
N ARG A 42 -23.46 2.58 4.69
CA ARG A 42 -23.60 1.11 4.66
C ARG A 42 -24.00 0.58 3.27
N SER A 43 -24.62 1.42 2.44
CA SER A 43 -24.96 1.15 1.04
C SER A 43 -23.73 1.10 0.12
N ALA A 44 -22.75 1.99 0.29
CA ALA A 44 -21.54 2.04 -0.54
C ALA A 44 -20.70 0.76 -0.42
N ILE A 45 -20.75 0.13 0.75
CA ILE A 45 -20.09 -1.14 1.03
C ILE A 45 -20.84 -2.32 0.38
N ALA A 46 -22.18 -2.29 0.39
CA ALA A 46 -23.00 -3.38 -0.14
C ALA A 46 -23.01 -3.44 -1.67
N GLU A 47 -22.79 -2.30 -2.33
CA GLU A 47 -22.94 -2.17 -3.79
C GLU A 47 -21.61 -2.34 -4.55
N ASN A 48 -20.45 -2.20 -3.89
CA ASN A 48 -19.15 -2.29 -4.56
C ASN A 48 -18.18 -3.25 -3.85
N ALA A 49 -18.12 -4.49 -4.34
CA ALA A 49 -17.21 -5.52 -3.84
C ALA A 49 -15.73 -5.08 -3.89
N LEU A 50 -15.36 -4.18 -4.81
CA LEU A 50 -13.98 -3.69 -4.94
C LEU A 50 -13.56 -2.82 -3.74
N ALA A 51 -14.50 -2.17 -3.06
CA ALA A 51 -14.23 -1.37 -1.86
C ALA A 51 -13.68 -2.22 -0.70
N TYR A 52 -13.95 -3.53 -0.67
CA TYR A 52 -13.39 -4.46 0.31
C TYR A 52 -11.96 -4.92 0.01
N THR A 53 -11.47 -4.68 -1.20
CA THR A 53 -10.14 -5.13 -1.61
C THR A 53 -9.04 -4.59 -0.69
N PRO A 54 -8.92 -3.27 -0.41
CA PRO A 54 -7.90 -2.76 0.51
C PRO A 54 -8.10 -3.25 1.96
N LEU A 55 -9.35 -3.44 2.41
CA LEU A 55 -9.68 -3.98 3.74
C LEU A 55 -9.13 -5.39 3.97
N ILE A 56 -9.20 -6.24 2.94
CA ILE A 56 -8.69 -7.62 3.01
C ILE A 56 -7.18 -7.64 2.71
N PHE A 57 -6.74 -6.88 1.72
CA PHE A 57 -5.37 -6.91 1.26
C PHE A 57 -4.39 -6.31 2.27
N ALA A 58 -4.75 -5.21 2.95
CA ALA A 58 -3.86 -4.55 3.91
C ALA A 58 -3.35 -5.48 5.02
N PRO A 59 -4.19 -6.22 5.78
CA PRO A 59 -3.69 -7.14 6.80
C PRO A 59 -2.84 -8.27 6.21
N LEU A 60 -3.16 -8.77 5.01
CA LEU A 60 -2.33 -9.77 4.33
C LEU A 60 -0.95 -9.21 3.95
N ALA A 61 -0.90 -7.96 3.47
CA ALA A 61 0.33 -7.27 3.15
C ALA A 61 1.19 -7.04 4.39
N VAL A 62 0.58 -6.66 5.53
CA VAL A 62 1.27 -6.53 6.82
C VAL A 62 1.93 -7.86 7.20
N VAL A 63 1.18 -8.97 7.19
CA VAL A 63 1.71 -10.30 7.53
C VAL A 63 2.83 -10.70 6.59
N ALA A 64 2.66 -10.52 5.28
CA ALA A 64 3.69 -10.84 4.29
C ALA A 64 4.97 -10.01 4.49
N CYS A 65 4.84 -8.71 4.79
CA CYS A 65 5.97 -7.84 5.07
C CYS A 65 6.69 -8.22 6.38
N LEU A 66 5.95 -8.57 7.45
CA LEU A 66 6.55 -9.05 8.70
C LEU A 66 7.25 -10.42 8.53
N LEU A 67 6.68 -11.32 7.73
CA LEU A 67 7.33 -12.59 7.39
C LEU A 67 8.61 -12.36 6.57
N ALA A 68 8.60 -11.42 5.61
CA ALA A 68 9.77 -11.04 4.82
C ALA A 68 10.87 -10.34 5.67
N PHE A 69 10.46 -9.63 6.73
CA PHE A 69 11.35 -9.04 7.72
C PHE A 69 12.02 -10.12 8.58
N ALA A 70 11.23 -11.07 9.10
CA ALA A 70 11.70 -12.11 10.02
C ALA A 70 12.45 -13.25 9.33
N VAL A 71 12.09 -13.58 8.08
CA VAL A 71 12.58 -14.75 7.36
C VAL A 71 13.27 -14.33 6.04
N PRO A 72 14.61 -14.12 6.04
CA PRO A 72 15.33 -13.61 4.88
C PRO A 72 15.15 -14.43 3.60
N ARG A 73 15.03 -15.77 3.72
CA ARG A 73 14.87 -16.68 2.57
C ARG A 73 13.58 -16.43 1.79
N TRP A 74 12.56 -15.85 2.41
CA TRP A 74 11.25 -15.56 1.78
C TRP A 74 11.13 -14.13 1.29
N ARG A 75 12.01 -13.23 1.76
CA ARG A 75 11.97 -11.80 1.45
C ARG A 75 11.87 -11.50 -0.05
N PRO A 76 12.66 -12.12 -0.96
CA PRO A 76 12.57 -11.80 -2.39
C PRO A 76 11.21 -12.14 -3.00
N ALA A 77 10.64 -13.28 -2.62
CA ALA A 77 9.37 -13.75 -3.15
C ALA A 77 8.19 -12.93 -2.59
N LEU A 78 8.17 -12.72 -1.28
CA LEU A 78 7.12 -11.95 -0.61
C LEU A 78 7.17 -10.48 -1.02
N ALA A 79 8.36 -9.85 -1.09
CA ALA A 79 8.48 -8.48 -1.55
C ALA A 79 8.00 -8.31 -3.00
N TRP A 80 8.31 -9.25 -3.89
CA TRP A 80 7.79 -9.22 -5.25
C TRP A 80 6.27 -9.29 -5.31
N VAL A 81 5.67 -10.30 -4.65
CA VAL A 81 4.22 -10.56 -4.73
C VAL A 81 3.45 -9.45 -4.01
N THR A 82 3.81 -9.13 -2.77
CA THR A 82 3.15 -8.09 -1.98
C THR A 82 3.30 -6.72 -2.62
N GLY A 83 4.50 -6.38 -3.12
CA GLY A 83 4.72 -5.11 -3.80
C GLY A 83 3.88 -4.97 -5.06
N ALA A 84 3.85 -5.98 -5.93
CA ALA A 84 3.04 -5.96 -7.15
C ALA A 84 1.54 -5.84 -6.86
N LEU A 85 1.02 -6.63 -5.91
CA LEU A 85 -0.39 -6.58 -5.54
C LEU A 85 -0.75 -5.23 -4.89
N ALA A 86 0.10 -4.68 -4.03
CA ALA A 86 -0.13 -3.38 -3.42
C ALA A 86 -0.19 -2.24 -4.45
N VAL A 87 0.64 -2.30 -5.49
CA VAL A 87 0.56 -1.35 -6.62
C VAL A 87 -0.77 -1.49 -7.36
N VAL A 88 -1.19 -2.72 -7.68
CA VAL A 88 -2.47 -2.96 -8.36
C VAL A 88 -3.64 -2.46 -7.52
N VAL A 89 -3.71 -2.86 -6.24
CA VAL A 89 -4.80 -2.46 -5.33
C VAL A 89 -4.82 -0.94 -5.15
N GLY A 90 -3.67 -0.31 -4.91
CA GLY A 90 -3.59 1.14 -4.75
C GLY A 90 -3.95 1.91 -6.03
N ALA A 91 -3.48 1.46 -7.19
CA ALA A 91 -3.80 2.09 -8.48
C ALA A 91 -5.28 1.91 -8.85
N THR A 92 -5.85 0.73 -8.64
CA THR A 92 -7.29 0.48 -8.85
C THR A 92 -8.13 1.34 -7.91
N GLY A 93 -7.79 1.40 -6.62
CA GLY A 93 -8.49 2.25 -5.65
C GLY A 93 -8.40 3.74 -6.03
N MET A 94 -7.21 4.21 -6.43
CA MET A 94 -7.03 5.58 -6.91
C MET A 94 -7.87 5.87 -8.16
N GLY A 95 -7.94 4.92 -9.10
CA GLY A 95 -8.76 5.06 -10.30
C GLY A 95 -10.26 5.14 -9.99
N ILE A 96 -10.76 4.31 -9.08
CA ILE A 96 -12.16 4.34 -8.63
C ILE A 96 -12.47 5.70 -7.99
N HIS A 97 -11.66 6.14 -7.01
CA HIS A 97 -11.87 7.44 -6.37
C HIS A 97 -11.74 8.60 -7.36
N LEU A 98 -10.83 8.53 -8.34
CA LEU A 98 -10.72 9.56 -9.35
C LEU A 98 -11.98 9.63 -10.23
N LEU A 99 -12.49 8.49 -10.69
CA LEU A 99 -13.72 8.42 -11.49
C LEU A 99 -14.92 8.92 -10.70
N GLU A 100 -15.11 8.44 -9.47
CA GLU A 100 -16.16 8.92 -8.57
C GLU A 100 -16.07 10.43 -8.37
N ASN A 101 -14.86 10.98 -8.18
CA ASN A 101 -14.70 12.42 -8.03
C ASN A 101 -14.95 13.20 -9.32
N ILE A 102 -14.70 12.63 -10.50
CA ILE A 102 -15.01 13.28 -11.80
C ILE A 102 -16.52 13.25 -12.08
N GLU A 103 -17.17 12.11 -11.85
CA GLU A 103 -18.62 11.96 -11.98
C GLU A 103 -19.34 12.87 -10.99
N ASN A 104 -18.90 12.85 -9.73
CA ASN A 104 -19.40 13.76 -8.72
C ASN A 104 -18.93 15.18 -8.95
N ALA A 105 -17.87 15.49 -9.72
CA ALA A 105 -17.43 16.88 -9.97
C ALA A 105 -18.46 17.69 -10.73
N GLN A 106 -19.25 17.06 -11.62
CA GLN A 106 -20.39 17.70 -12.27
C GLN A 106 -21.50 18.06 -11.26
N GLU A 107 -21.63 17.32 -10.17
CA GLU A 107 -22.47 17.64 -9.02
C GLU A 107 -21.74 18.52 -7.98
N ALA A 108 -20.41 18.48 -7.97
CA ALA A 108 -19.56 19.10 -6.97
C ALA A 108 -19.35 20.57 -7.24
N GLU A 109 -19.64 21.12 -8.42
CA GLU A 109 -19.72 22.59 -8.54
C GLU A 109 -20.83 23.16 -7.62
N ARG A 110 -21.94 22.41 -7.45
CA ARG A 110 -23.01 22.71 -6.49
C ARG A 110 -22.65 22.31 -5.06
N ALA A 111 -21.86 21.25 -4.88
CA ALA A 111 -21.40 20.84 -3.55
C ALA A 111 -20.22 21.68 -3.03
N LEU A 112 -19.34 22.21 -3.87
CA LEU A 112 -18.19 23.07 -3.53
C LEU A 112 -18.65 24.40 -2.94
N THR A 113 -19.76 24.95 -3.46
CA THR A 113 -20.43 26.13 -2.88
C THR A 113 -21.01 25.85 -1.49
N ALA A 114 -21.50 24.62 -1.23
CA ALA A 114 -21.92 24.18 0.10
C ALA A 114 -20.75 23.75 1.02
N PHE A 115 -19.66 23.25 0.44
CA PHE A 115 -18.43 22.77 1.09
C PHE A 115 -17.56 23.92 1.62
N ALA A 116 -17.49 25.03 0.87
CA ALA A 116 -16.88 26.28 1.33
C ALA A 116 -17.56 26.83 2.61
N LEU A 117 -18.80 26.41 2.90
CA LEU A 117 -19.56 26.79 4.09
C LEU A 117 -19.54 25.75 5.22
N SER A 118 -19.06 24.51 4.98
CA SER A 118 -19.24 23.39 5.92
C SER A 118 -17.95 22.66 6.38
N GLY A 119 -16.77 23.04 5.88
CA GLY A 119 -15.49 22.56 6.41
C GLY A 119 -15.01 21.20 5.85
N PRO A 120 -13.75 20.81 6.11
CA PRO A 120 -13.02 19.87 5.26
C PRO A 120 -13.42 18.41 5.52
N ALA A 121 -14.30 17.89 4.67
CA ALA A 121 -14.56 16.46 4.49
C ALA A 121 -14.18 16.02 3.07
N ALA A 122 -13.00 16.43 2.58
CA ALA A 122 -12.52 16.01 1.27
C ALA A 122 -12.18 14.51 1.30
N LEU A 123 -12.75 13.76 0.35
CA LEU A 123 -12.58 12.32 0.19
C LEU A 123 -11.08 11.91 0.17
N PRO A 124 -10.70 10.82 0.84
CA PRO A 124 -9.30 10.50 1.10
C PRO A 124 -8.59 9.91 -0.13
N PHE A 125 -8.19 10.76 -1.09
CA PHE A 125 -7.27 10.36 -2.17
C PHE A 125 -5.92 9.82 -1.65
N PHE A 126 -5.60 10.14 -0.39
CA PHE A 126 -4.30 9.87 0.20
C PHE A 126 -4.05 8.38 0.44
N ALA A 127 -5.05 7.63 0.91
CA ALA A 127 -4.84 6.24 1.30
C ALA A 127 -4.50 5.30 0.12
N PRO A 128 -5.24 5.28 -1.00
CA PRO A 128 -4.91 4.41 -2.15
C PRO A 128 -3.56 4.76 -2.80
N ALA A 129 -3.25 6.06 -2.92
CA ALA A 129 -1.99 6.53 -3.48
C ALA A 129 -0.80 6.15 -2.59
N ALA A 130 -0.93 6.32 -1.27
CA ALA A 130 0.10 5.91 -0.31
C ALA A 130 0.29 4.38 -0.29
N PHE A 131 -0.80 3.64 -0.50
CA PHE A 131 -0.78 2.19 -0.66
C PHE A 131 0.03 1.75 -1.88
N ALA A 132 -0.22 2.36 -3.05
CA ALA A 132 0.53 2.10 -4.28
C ALA A 132 2.01 2.48 -4.13
N ALA A 133 2.30 3.66 -3.57
CA ALA A 133 3.68 4.13 -3.36
C ALA A 133 4.48 3.19 -2.46
N THR A 134 3.87 2.71 -1.37
CA THR A 134 4.49 1.70 -0.49
C THR A 134 4.70 0.38 -1.22
N GLY A 135 3.74 -0.03 -2.05
CA GLY A 135 3.86 -1.18 -2.94
C GLY A 135 5.07 -1.08 -3.89
N ILE A 136 5.31 0.09 -4.48
CA ILE A 136 6.48 0.33 -5.35
C ILE A 136 7.78 0.10 -4.57
N VAL A 137 7.91 0.67 -3.37
CA VAL A 137 9.10 0.50 -2.53
C VAL A 137 9.35 -0.98 -2.21
N VAL A 138 8.30 -1.72 -1.86
CA VAL A 138 8.39 -3.16 -1.60
C VAL A 138 8.73 -3.95 -2.87
N LEU A 139 8.16 -3.57 -4.02
CA LEU A 139 8.45 -4.22 -5.29
C LEU A 139 9.92 -4.03 -5.72
N LEU A 140 10.50 -2.85 -5.47
CA LEU A 140 11.92 -2.57 -5.73
C LEU A 140 12.84 -3.50 -4.92
N VAL A 141 12.48 -3.83 -3.68
CA VAL A 141 13.20 -4.86 -2.90
C VAL A 141 13.14 -6.23 -3.58
N GLY A 142 11.97 -6.62 -4.11
CA GLY A 142 11.80 -7.86 -4.86
C GLY A 142 12.59 -7.89 -6.18
N ILE A 143 12.61 -6.77 -6.91
CA ILE A 143 13.36 -6.60 -8.17
C ILE A 143 14.86 -6.71 -7.92
N ASP A 144 15.40 -5.97 -6.95
CA ASP A 144 16.83 -6.01 -6.60
C ASP A 144 17.30 -7.44 -6.30
N ALA A 145 16.54 -8.18 -5.50
CA ALA A 145 16.85 -9.57 -5.16
C ALA A 145 16.76 -10.53 -6.37
N ARG A 146 15.93 -10.23 -7.37
CA ARG A 146 15.89 -11.01 -8.63
C ARG A 146 17.09 -10.68 -9.52
N LEU A 147 17.43 -9.41 -9.68
CA LEU A 147 18.58 -8.98 -10.48
C LEU A 147 19.90 -9.55 -9.96
N LYS A 148 20.09 -9.61 -8.64
CA LYS A 148 21.26 -10.24 -8.02
C LYS A 148 21.39 -11.72 -8.38
N ARG A 149 20.29 -12.49 -8.28
CA ARG A 149 20.28 -13.91 -8.66
C ARG A 149 20.61 -14.15 -10.13
N ILE A 150 20.16 -13.27 -11.03
CA ILE A 150 20.48 -13.37 -12.47
C ILE A 150 21.96 -13.11 -12.73
N ARG A 151 22.60 -12.21 -11.98
CA ARG A 151 24.04 -11.91 -12.13
C ARG A 151 24.96 -13.03 -11.63
N GLU A 152 24.46 -13.89 -10.77
CA GLU A 152 25.20 -15.00 -10.15
C GLU A 152 25.03 -16.34 -10.89
N ALA A 153 24.11 -16.41 -11.87
CA ALA A 153 23.80 -17.59 -12.68
C ALA A 153 24.57 -17.57 -14.00
#